data_AF-T0N251-F1
#
_entry.id   AF-T0N251-F1
#
_cell.length_a   1.000
_cell.length_b   1.000
_cell.length_c   1.000
_cell.angle_alpha   90.00
_cell.angle_beta   90.00
_cell.angle_gamma   90.00
#
_symmetry.space_group_name_H-M   'P 1'
#
loop_
_entity.id
_entity.type
_entity.pdbx_description
1 polymer ?
#
loop_
_entity_poly.entity_id
_entity_poly.type
_entity_poly.pdbx_seq_one_letter_code
_entity_poly.pdbx_strand_id
1 'polypeptide(L)'
;MPCRNCPSEFSLDCKRCEIIVNIIRSDPKDTRVSDLYVILKNKMSHKTIDKHIAELIENGYLFKFIRSRSDHEHLEIDSNRIYVSMVEKKPELKWKLIKENPFFPFVLASEKKDFGDALAIDCPECGNKGIKPTYDRTFHHYTKGRPLTMVETIKWECPNCNFKHKNSMKSYVAF
;
A
#
# COMPACT_ATOMS: atom_id res chain seq x y z
N MET A 1 12.89 9.91 8.99
CA MET A 1 13.84 9.43 7.98
C MET A 1 13.10 9.34 6.66
N PRO A 2 13.62 9.90 5.55
CA PRO A 2 13.06 9.63 4.24
C PRO A 2 13.21 8.13 3.94
N CYS A 3 12.15 7.57 3.39
CA CYS A 3 12.02 6.15 3.07
C CYS A 3 13.14 5.70 2.11
N ARG A 4 14.06 4.83 2.57
CA ARG A 4 15.23 4.38 1.78
C ARG A 4 14.90 3.39 0.66
N ASN A 5 13.70 2.81 0.67
CA ASN A 5 13.23 1.83 -0.33
C ASN A 5 11.77 2.10 -0.72
N CYS A 6 11.41 3.37 -0.97
CA CYS A 6 10.06 3.65 -1.42
C CYS A 6 9.89 3.17 -2.87
N PRO A 7 8.87 2.34 -3.16
CA PRO A 7 8.62 1.83 -4.49
C PRO A 7 8.64 2.91 -5.57
N SER A 8 9.01 2.47 -6.78
CA SER A 8 8.92 3.25 -8.02
C SER A 8 7.57 3.94 -8.12
N GLU A 9 7.60 5.24 -8.43
CA GLU A 9 6.48 6.18 -8.67
C GLU A 9 5.06 5.59 -8.63
N PHE A 10 4.17 6.26 -7.89
CA PHE A 10 2.75 5.95 -7.98
C PHE A 10 2.28 6.15 -9.42
N SER A 11 1.56 5.15 -9.94
CA SER A 11 0.94 5.22 -11.25
C SER A 11 -0.56 5.11 -11.06
N LEU A 12 -1.27 6.22 -11.24
CA LEU A 12 -2.73 6.32 -11.14
C LEU A 12 -3.31 6.59 -12.53
N ASP A 13 -4.58 6.22 -12.75
CA ASP A 13 -5.25 6.48 -14.03
C ASP A 13 -5.40 7.99 -14.27
N CYS A 14 -5.71 8.72 -13.20
CA CYS A 14 -5.77 10.16 -13.24
C CYS A 14 -4.37 10.77 -13.03
N LYS A 15 -3.79 11.33 -14.11
CA LYS A 15 -2.47 12.00 -14.07
C LYS A 15 -2.41 13.20 -13.15
N ARG A 16 -3.53 13.88 -12.91
CA ARG A 16 -3.58 14.99 -11.94
C ARG A 16 -3.54 14.48 -10.49
N CYS A 17 -4.24 13.39 -10.20
CA CYS A 17 -4.14 12.68 -8.92
C CYS A 17 -2.71 12.18 -8.69
N GLU A 18 -2.06 11.60 -9.72
CA GLU A 18 -0.67 11.15 -9.65
C GLU A 18 0.30 12.28 -9.26
N ILE A 19 0.15 13.47 -9.85
CA ILE A 19 0.94 14.65 -9.50
C ILE A 19 0.73 15.05 -8.04
N ILE A 20 -0.53 15.13 -7.59
CA ILE A 20 -0.86 15.52 -6.20
C ILE A 20 -0.24 14.55 -5.20
N VAL A 21 -0.41 13.24 -5.41
CA VAL A 21 0.14 12.22 -4.50
C VAL A 21 1.67 12.25 -4.51
N ASN A 22 2.31 12.43 -5.67
CA ASN A 22 3.78 12.52 -5.72
C ASN A 22 4.31 13.77 -4.98
N ILE A 23 3.58 14.88 -4.99
CA ILE A 23 3.92 16.07 -4.19
C ILE A 23 3.80 15.76 -2.69
N ILE A 24 2.66 15.23 -2.24
CA ILE A 24 2.45 14.90 -0.82
C ILE A 24 3.51 13.89 -0.34
N ARG A 25 3.89 12.92 -1.19
CA ARG A 25 4.95 11.93 -0.86
C ARG A 25 6.32 12.57 -0.69
N SER A 26 6.63 13.62 -1.44
CA SER A 26 7.90 14.33 -1.34
C SER A 26 8.05 15.11 -0.02
N ASP A 27 6.93 15.46 0.62
CA ASP A 27 6.90 16.02 1.97
C ASP A 27 5.94 15.25 2.89
N PRO A 28 6.37 14.07 3.38
CA PRO A 28 5.48 13.12 4.05
C PRO A 28 5.07 13.53 5.47
N LYS A 29 5.50 14.70 5.97
CA LYS A 29 5.30 15.03 7.38
C LYS A 29 4.07 15.89 7.68
N ASP A 30 3.61 16.76 6.77
CA ASP A 30 2.51 17.68 7.05
C ASP A 30 2.03 18.43 5.79
N THR A 31 1.68 17.74 4.71
CA THR A 31 1.15 18.45 3.53
C THR A 31 -0.28 18.92 3.80
N ARG A 32 -0.48 20.24 3.84
CA ARG A 32 -1.81 20.86 3.93
C ARG A 32 -2.39 21.03 2.54
N VAL A 33 -3.72 21.10 2.47
CA VAL A 33 -4.42 21.45 1.22
C VAL A 33 -3.93 22.81 0.68
N SER A 34 -3.67 23.77 1.57
CA SER A 34 -3.15 25.09 1.19
C SER A 34 -1.79 25.03 0.51
N ASP A 35 -0.94 24.07 0.89
CA ASP A 35 0.41 23.95 0.31
C ASP A 35 0.32 23.49 -1.14
N LEU A 36 -0.63 22.59 -1.45
CA LEU A 36 -0.92 22.17 -2.81
C LEU A 36 -1.35 23.35 -3.70
N TYR A 37 -2.15 24.29 -3.18
CA TYR A 37 -2.53 25.49 -3.93
C TYR A 37 -1.33 26.34 -4.32
N VAL A 38 -0.36 26.50 -3.40
CA VAL A 38 0.86 27.26 -3.65
C VAL A 38 1.74 26.55 -4.67
N ILE A 39 1.99 25.24 -4.48
CA ILE A 39 2.87 24.44 -5.33
C ILE A 39 2.30 24.29 -6.75
N LEU A 40 0.99 24.17 -6.89
CA LEU A 40 0.32 23.91 -8.17
C LEU A 40 -0.33 25.16 -8.80
N LYS A 41 -0.09 26.37 -8.26
CA LYS A 41 -0.73 27.63 -8.70
C LYS A 41 -0.75 27.85 -10.22
N ASN A 42 0.32 27.47 -10.92
CA ASN A 42 0.45 27.65 -12.38
C ASN A 42 0.07 26.40 -13.19
N LYS A 43 -0.26 25.28 -12.53
CA LYS A 43 -0.57 23.99 -13.16
C LYS A 43 -2.04 23.63 -13.04
N MET A 44 -2.71 24.02 -11.95
CA MET A 44 -4.11 23.69 -11.66
C MET A 44 -4.78 24.81 -10.86
N SER A 45 -6.07 25.03 -11.11
CA SER A 45 -6.89 25.92 -10.27
C SER A 45 -7.23 25.25 -8.92
N HIS A 46 -7.54 26.05 -7.89
CA HIS A 46 -7.95 25.51 -6.58
C HIS A 46 -9.11 24.51 -6.71
N LYS A 47 -10.15 24.87 -7.48
CA LYS A 47 -11.29 23.97 -7.77
C LYS A 47 -10.87 22.64 -8.40
N THR A 48 -9.84 22.65 -9.24
CA THR A 48 -9.32 21.42 -9.86
C THR A 48 -8.55 20.57 -8.85
N ILE A 49 -7.80 21.22 -7.97
CA ILE A 49 -7.07 20.56 -6.88
C ILE A 49 -8.06 19.90 -5.91
N ASP A 50 -9.09 20.64 -5.47
CA ASP A 50 -10.14 20.12 -4.60
C ASP A 50 -10.86 18.91 -5.18
N LYS A 51 -11.21 18.98 -6.47
CA LYS A 51 -11.84 17.86 -7.18
C LYS A 51 -10.99 16.59 -7.10
N HIS A 52 -9.70 16.70 -7.37
CA HIS A 52 -8.81 15.53 -7.40
C HIS A 52 -8.43 15.06 -6.00
N ILE A 53 -8.39 15.94 -4.99
CA ILE A 53 -8.29 15.54 -3.58
C ILE A 53 -9.52 14.72 -3.18
N ALA A 54 -10.72 15.17 -3.52
CA ALA A 54 -11.95 14.42 -3.25
C ALA A 54 -11.94 13.06 -3.94
N GLU A 55 -11.56 13.00 -5.23
CA GLU A 55 -11.39 11.75 -5.98
C GLU A 55 -10.39 10.80 -5.30
N LEU A 56 -9.25 11.30 -4.82
CA LEU A 56 -8.25 10.49 -4.10
C LEU A 56 -8.79 9.95 -2.76
N ILE A 57 -9.60 10.74 -2.04
CA ILE A 57 -10.24 10.33 -0.79
C ILE A 57 -11.32 9.27 -1.06
N GLU A 58 -12.17 9.47 -2.07
CA GLU A 58 -13.21 8.52 -2.45
C GLU A 58 -12.64 7.15 -2.85
N ASN A 59 -11.47 7.13 -3.50
CA ASN A 59 -10.76 5.90 -3.83
C ASN A 59 -9.96 5.30 -2.66
N GLY A 60 -9.93 5.97 -1.50
CA GLY A 60 -9.20 5.54 -0.31
C GLY A 60 -7.68 5.69 -0.39
N TYR A 61 -7.17 6.47 -1.36
CA TYR A 61 -5.72 6.71 -1.52
C TYR A 61 -5.21 7.82 -0.59
N LEU A 62 -6.11 8.65 -0.08
CA LEU A 62 -5.79 9.81 0.72
C LEU A 62 -6.74 9.93 1.91
N PHE A 63 -6.20 10.21 3.08
CA PHE A 63 -6.95 10.56 4.27
C PHE A 63 -6.84 12.06 4.53
N LYS A 64 -7.97 12.67 4.87
CA LYS A 64 -8.05 14.07 5.27
C LYS A 64 -8.39 14.14 6.75
N PHE A 65 -7.60 14.88 7.52
CA PHE A 65 -7.79 15.00 8.96
C PHE A 65 -7.36 16.37 9.48
N ILE A 66 -7.87 16.76 10.65
CA ILE A 66 -7.49 18.00 11.32
C ILE A 66 -6.60 17.62 12.51
N ARG A 67 -5.36 18.13 12.54
CA ARG A 67 -4.49 17.98 13.71
C ARG A 67 -4.93 18.96 14.79
N SER A 68 -5.05 18.47 16.03
CA SER A 68 -5.53 19.20 17.21
C SER A 68 -4.78 20.49 17.57
N ARG A 69 -3.63 20.78 16.94
CA ARG A 69 -2.80 21.96 17.20
C ARG A 69 -2.73 22.96 16.05
N SER A 70 -3.40 22.71 14.93
CA SER A 70 -3.24 23.54 13.73
C SER A 70 -4.52 24.09 13.14
N ASP A 71 -5.70 23.58 13.51
CA ASP A 71 -7.00 23.89 12.87
C ASP A 71 -7.00 23.87 11.34
N HIS A 72 -5.99 23.23 10.75
CA HIS A 72 -5.80 23.10 9.32
C HIS A 72 -6.05 21.67 8.88
N GLU A 73 -6.53 21.54 7.65
CA GLU A 73 -6.77 20.26 7.01
C GLU A 73 -5.46 19.71 6.44
N HIS A 74 -5.05 18.56 6.95
CA HIS A 74 -3.87 17.82 6.54
C HIS A 74 -4.26 16.62 5.68
N LEU A 75 -3.33 16.22 4.82
CA LEU A 75 -3.47 15.11 3.91
C LEU A 75 -2.41 14.04 4.22
N GLU A 76 -2.84 12.79 4.35
CA GLU A 76 -1.96 11.62 4.53
C GLU A 76 -2.25 10.58 3.45
N ILE A 77 -1.20 10.04 2.83
CA ILE A 77 -1.32 9.06 1.75
C ILE A 77 -1.43 7.66 2.34
N ASP A 78 -2.46 6.91 1.91
CA ASP A 78 -2.46 5.45 2.07
C ASP A 78 -1.63 4.82 0.94
N SER A 79 -0.32 4.70 1.19
CA SER A 79 0.59 4.16 0.20
C SER A 79 0.27 2.70 -0.14
N ASN A 80 -0.24 1.93 0.82
CA ASN A 80 -0.53 0.53 0.60
C ASN A 80 -1.75 0.34 -0.30
N ARG A 81 -2.81 1.13 -0.09
CA ARG A 81 -4.00 1.11 -0.95
C ARG A 81 -3.65 1.44 -2.40
N ILE A 82 -2.77 2.42 -2.62
CA ILE A 82 -2.28 2.75 -3.95
C ILE A 82 -1.49 1.57 -4.54
N TYR A 83 -0.59 0.94 -3.78
CA TYR A 83 0.17 -0.21 -4.26
C TYR A 83 -0.71 -1.41 -4.62
N VAL A 84 -1.79 -1.67 -3.86
CA VAL A 84 -2.75 -2.73 -4.21
C VAL A 84 -3.36 -2.44 -5.57
N SER A 85 -3.85 -1.21 -5.80
CA SER A 85 -4.41 -0.82 -7.10
C SER A 85 -3.39 -0.91 -8.24
N MET A 86 -2.13 -0.57 -7.98
CA MET A 86 -1.06 -0.70 -8.97
C MET A 86 -0.79 -2.16 -9.34
N VAL A 87 -0.81 -3.09 -8.38
CA VAL A 87 -0.60 -4.52 -8.65
C VAL A 87 -1.76 -5.14 -9.41
N GLU A 88 -2.99 -4.65 -9.23
CA GLU A 88 -4.14 -5.07 -10.04
C GLU A 88 -3.96 -4.72 -11.52
N LYS A 89 -3.30 -3.59 -11.81
CA LYS A 89 -3.00 -3.14 -13.18
C LYS A 89 -1.73 -3.73 -13.76
N LYS A 90 -0.72 -3.92 -12.91
CA LYS A 90 0.64 -4.38 -13.25
C LYS A 90 1.05 -5.51 -12.31
N PRO A 91 0.55 -6.74 -12.54
CA PRO A 91 0.81 -7.88 -11.67
C PRO A 91 2.30 -8.18 -11.45
N GLU A 92 3.15 -7.82 -12.42
CA GLU A 92 4.61 -7.96 -12.35
C GLU A 92 5.25 -7.15 -11.20
N LEU A 93 4.59 -6.09 -10.73
CA LEU A 93 5.07 -5.29 -9.59
C LEU A 93 4.89 -6.00 -8.25
N LYS A 94 4.02 -7.02 -8.17
CA LYS A 94 3.67 -7.69 -6.92
C LYS A 94 4.91 -8.17 -6.18
N TRP A 95 5.79 -8.88 -6.88
CA TRP A 95 7.00 -9.44 -6.27
C TRP A 95 7.96 -8.36 -5.76
N LYS A 96 8.12 -7.28 -6.52
CA LYS A 96 8.94 -6.13 -6.13
C LYS A 96 8.41 -5.51 -4.83
N LEU A 97 7.11 -5.27 -4.76
CA LEU A 97 6.47 -4.65 -3.59
C LEU A 97 6.48 -5.55 -2.35
N ILE A 98 6.32 -6.87 -2.52
CA ILE A 98 6.46 -7.84 -1.41
C ILE A 98 7.85 -7.77 -0.77
N LYS A 99 8.92 -7.62 -1.59
CA LYS A 99 10.29 -7.50 -1.08
C LYS A 99 10.57 -6.15 -0.40
N GLU A 100 10.02 -5.07 -0.96
CA GLU A 100 10.34 -3.71 -0.55
C GLU A 100 9.50 -3.24 0.66
N ASN A 101 8.29 -3.76 0.81
CA ASN A 101 7.33 -3.32 1.84
C ASN A 101 6.82 -4.51 2.68
N PRO A 102 7.28 -4.65 3.94
CA PRO A 102 6.83 -5.69 4.87
C PRO A 102 5.31 -5.72 5.14
N PHE A 103 4.64 -4.58 5.02
CA PHE A 103 3.20 -4.45 5.26
C PHE A 103 2.36 -4.71 3.99
N PHE A 104 2.95 -4.60 2.80
CA PHE A 104 2.21 -4.76 1.55
C PHE A 104 1.50 -6.11 1.40
N PRO A 105 2.11 -7.28 1.72
CA PRO A 105 1.40 -8.55 1.63
C PRO A 105 0.14 -8.60 2.51
N PHE A 106 0.10 -7.87 3.62
CA PHE A 106 -1.04 -7.87 4.53
C PHE A 106 -2.19 -7.10 3.89
N VAL A 107 -1.91 -5.88 3.44
CA VAL A 107 -2.94 -5.04 2.81
C VAL A 107 -3.45 -5.71 1.53
N LEU A 108 -2.57 -6.31 0.74
CA LEU A 108 -3.00 -7.03 -0.46
C LEU A 108 -3.91 -8.21 -0.14
N ALA A 109 -3.61 -8.95 0.93
CA ALA A 109 -4.39 -10.12 1.30
C ALA A 109 -5.67 -9.77 2.06
N SER A 110 -5.72 -8.67 2.83
CA SER A 110 -6.94 -8.21 3.51
C SER A 110 -8.03 -7.75 2.54
N GLU A 111 -7.64 -7.35 1.33
CA GLU A 111 -8.56 -6.95 0.26
C GLU A 111 -9.18 -8.14 -0.49
N LYS A 112 -8.68 -9.36 -0.26
CA LYS A 112 -9.08 -10.56 -1.01
C LYS A 112 -9.59 -11.64 -0.07
N LYS A 113 -10.55 -12.44 -0.53
CA LYS A 113 -11.16 -13.52 0.26
C LYS A 113 -10.22 -14.72 0.49
N ASP A 114 -9.26 -14.94 -0.43
CA ASP A 114 -8.28 -16.03 -0.34
C ASP A 114 -6.86 -15.46 -0.22
N PHE A 115 -6.27 -15.67 0.96
CA PHE A 115 -4.96 -15.14 1.35
C PHE A 115 -3.81 -15.82 0.57
N GLY A 116 -3.95 -17.12 0.28
CA GLY A 116 -2.93 -17.89 -0.43
C GLY A 116 -2.86 -17.49 -1.90
N ASP A 117 -4.02 -17.35 -2.54
CA ASP A 117 -4.11 -16.96 -3.95
C ASP A 117 -3.77 -15.49 -4.18
N ALA A 118 -4.16 -14.59 -3.26
CA ALA A 118 -3.80 -13.17 -3.35
C ALA A 118 -2.28 -12.96 -3.40
N LEU A 119 -1.56 -13.73 -2.59
CA LEU A 119 -0.11 -13.63 -2.42
C LEU A 119 0.68 -14.61 -3.29
N ALA A 120 0.02 -15.36 -4.17
CA ALA A 120 0.71 -16.21 -5.12
C ALA A 120 1.59 -15.35 -6.05
N ILE A 121 2.82 -15.82 -6.25
CA ILE A 121 3.82 -15.20 -7.14
C ILE A 121 4.34 -16.22 -8.14
N ASP A 122 4.83 -15.71 -9.27
CA ASP A 122 5.68 -16.50 -10.15
C ASP A 122 7.12 -16.47 -9.62
N CYS A 123 7.80 -17.61 -9.70
CA CYS A 123 9.17 -17.73 -9.24
C CYS A 123 10.07 -16.75 -10.00
N PRO A 124 10.79 -15.85 -9.31
CA PRO A 124 11.67 -14.90 -10.00
C PRO A 124 12.92 -15.56 -10.61
N GLU A 125 13.28 -16.78 -10.20
CA GLU A 125 14.47 -17.49 -10.68
C GLU A 125 14.17 -18.41 -11.87
N CYS A 126 13.14 -19.26 -11.75
CA CYS A 126 12.84 -20.29 -12.76
C CYS A 126 11.50 -20.09 -13.48
N GLY A 127 10.74 -19.04 -13.15
CA GLY A 127 9.43 -18.77 -13.75
C GLY A 127 8.30 -19.72 -13.35
N ASN A 128 8.53 -20.65 -12.41
CA ASN A 128 7.47 -21.52 -11.91
C ASN A 128 6.30 -20.70 -11.36
N LYS A 129 5.11 -20.88 -11.95
CA LYS A 129 3.97 -20.03 -11.66
C LYS A 129 3.23 -20.42 -10.39
N GLY A 130 2.59 -19.44 -9.77
CA GLY A 130 1.62 -19.70 -8.69
C GLY A 130 2.23 -20.31 -7.43
N ILE A 131 3.45 -19.93 -7.06
CA ILE A 131 4.03 -20.26 -5.75
C ILE A 131 3.17 -19.57 -4.69
N LYS A 132 2.34 -20.37 -4.01
CA LYS A 132 1.56 -19.92 -2.85
C LYS A 132 2.48 -19.84 -1.64
N PRO A 133 2.33 -18.80 -0.80
CA PRO A 133 3.09 -18.74 0.42
C PRO A 133 2.63 -19.76 1.47
N THR A 134 3.54 -20.09 2.38
CA THR A 134 3.25 -20.81 3.63
C THR A 134 3.43 -19.88 4.84
N TYR A 135 2.85 -20.27 5.97
CA TYR A 135 2.82 -19.46 7.19
C TYR A 135 3.35 -20.26 8.38
N ASP A 136 4.29 -19.70 9.13
CA ASP A 136 4.92 -20.43 10.24
C ASP A 136 4.07 -20.47 11.51
N ARG A 137 3.24 -19.44 11.77
CA ARG A 137 2.42 -19.34 13.00
C ARG A 137 1.16 -18.50 12.76
N THR A 138 0.02 -19.10 13.09
CA THR A 138 -1.29 -18.44 13.22
C THR A 138 -1.67 -18.42 14.70
N PHE A 139 -1.69 -17.25 15.34
CA PHE A 139 -2.26 -17.12 16.68
C PHE A 139 -3.68 -16.59 16.59
N HIS A 140 -4.64 -17.27 17.20
CA HIS A 140 -5.98 -16.72 17.40
C HIS A 140 -6.00 -15.85 18.65
N HIS A 141 -6.06 -14.54 18.49
CA HIS A 141 -6.36 -13.61 19.58
C HIS A 141 -7.85 -13.26 19.57
N TYR A 142 -8.51 -13.43 20.71
CA TYR A 142 -9.86 -12.92 20.92
C TYR A 142 -9.80 -11.53 21.53
N THR A 143 -10.26 -10.52 20.80
CA THR A 143 -10.65 -9.23 21.40
C THR A 143 -12.04 -8.87 20.93
N LYS A 144 -12.92 -8.50 21.87
CA LYS A 144 -14.31 -8.06 21.61
C LYS A 144 -15.12 -9.02 20.72
N GLY A 145 -15.02 -10.33 20.95
CA GLY A 145 -15.90 -11.33 20.31
C GLY A 145 -15.62 -11.62 18.83
N ARG A 146 -14.50 -11.15 18.26
CA ARG A 146 -14.05 -11.54 16.90
C ARG A 146 -12.74 -12.32 16.97
N PRO A 147 -12.60 -13.43 16.22
CA PRO A 147 -11.33 -14.13 16.10
C PRO A 147 -10.36 -13.29 15.25
N LEU A 148 -9.22 -12.92 15.84
CA LEU A 148 -8.11 -12.30 15.12
C LEU A 148 -7.04 -13.37 14.84
N THR A 149 -6.55 -13.51 13.60
CA THR A 149 -5.34 -14.31 13.33
C THR A 149 -4.13 -13.40 13.20
N MET A 150 -3.11 -13.64 14.01
CA MET A 150 -1.79 -13.02 13.85
C MET A 150 -0.90 -13.95 13.04
N VAL A 151 -0.37 -13.44 11.92
CA VAL A 151 0.60 -14.16 11.07
C VAL A 151 1.99 -13.57 11.35
N GLU A 152 2.91 -14.36 11.90
CA GLU A 152 4.25 -13.88 12.26
C GLU A 152 5.24 -13.87 11.08
N THR A 153 5.12 -14.81 10.15
CA THR A 153 6.05 -14.92 9.02
C THR A 153 5.35 -15.58 7.85
N ILE A 154 5.50 -14.96 6.68
CA ILE A 154 5.06 -15.48 5.39
C ILE A 154 6.30 -15.95 4.63
N LYS A 155 6.26 -17.15 4.07
CA LYS A 155 7.35 -17.76 3.31
C LYS A 155 6.92 -18.11 1.90
N TRP A 156 7.80 -17.91 0.93
CA TRP A 156 7.65 -18.43 -0.42
C TRP A 156 8.84 -19.32 -0.71
N GLU A 157 8.58 -20.57 -1.07
CA GLU A 157 9.61 -21.54 -1.46
C GLU A 157 9.24 -22.13 -2.81
N CYS A 158 10.17 -22.09 -3.77
CA CYS A 158 9.93 -22.70 -5.08
C CYS A 158 10.20 -24.21 -5.02
N PRO A 159 9.30 -25.06 -5.55
CA PRO A 159 9.57 -26.50 -5.61
C PRO A 159 10.62 -26.89 -6.67
N ASN A 160 10.90 -26.01 -7.64
CA ASN A 160 11.71 -26.33 -8.82
C ASN A 160 13.12 -25.72 -8.79
N CYS A 161 13.44 -24.87 -7.82
CA CYS A 161 14.75 -24.22 -7.69
C CYS A 161 15.05 -23.84 -6.24
N ASN A 162 16.21 -23.23 -6.00
CA ASN A 162 16.66 -22.86 -4.65
C ASN A 162 16.06 -21.55 -4.13
N PHE A 163 15.13 -20.95 -4.87
CA PHE A 163 14.45 -19.74 -4.47
C PHE A 163 13.67 -19.92 -3.15
N LYS A 164 14.05 -19.13 -2.14
CA LYS A 164 13.34 -19.00 -0.87
C LYS A 164 13.31 -17.55 -0.42
N HIS A 165 12.14 -17.11 0.04
CA HIS A 165 11.97 -15.78 0.63
C HIS A 165 11.08 -15.85 1.85
N LYS A 166 11.37 -14.98 2.83
CA LYS A 166 10.53 -14.81 4.01
C LYS A 166 10.33 -13.33 4.29
N ASN A 167 9.12 -13.00 4.72
CA ASN A 167 8.81 -11.67 5.22
C ASN A 167 8.24 -11.81 6.63
N SER A 168 8.87 -11.15 7.60
CA SER A 168 8.42 -11.16 8.99
C SER A 168 7.29 -10.15 9.15
N MET A 169 6.13 -10.64 9.61
CA MET A 169 4.97 -9.82 9.90
C MET A 169 4.70 -9.75 11.38
N LYS A 170 4.29 -8.58 11.86
CA LYS A 170 3.53 -8.44 13.11
C LYS A 170 2.25 -7.73 12.73
N SER A 171 1.24 -8.47 12.27
CA SER A 171 0.00 -7.85 11.76
C SER A 171 -1.23 -8.65 12.18
N TYR A 172 -2.30 -7.92 12.50
CA TYR A 172 -3.56 -8.43 13.03
C TYR A 172 -4.55 -8.64 11.88
N VAL A 173 -4.98 -9.88 11.60
CA VAL A 173 -6.06 -10.16 10.65
C VAL A 173 -7.36 -10.31 11.42
N ALA A 174 -8.40 -9.52 11.13
CA ALA A 174 -9.75 -9.72 11.64
C ALA A 174 -10.58 -10.52 10.65
N PHE A 175 -11.19 -11.62 11.10
CA PHE A 175 -12.19 -12.39 10.33
C PHE A 175 -13.60 -11.90 10.65
#